data_AF-A0A445N092-F1
#
_entry.id   AF-A0A445N092-F1
#
_cell.length_a   1.000
_cell.length_b   1.000
_cell.length_c   1.000
_cell.angle_alpha   90.00
_cell.angle_beta   90.00
_cell.angle_gamma   90.00
#
_symmetry.space_group_name_H-M   'P 1'
#
loop_
_entity.id
_entity.type
_entity.pdbx_description
1 polymer ?
#
loop_
_entity_poly.entity_id
_entity_poly.type
_entity_poly.pdbx_seq_one_letter_code
_entity_poly.pdbx_strand_id
1 'polypeptide(L)'
;MKIGKIEKRVPIPEVHSKVSFPWPAMEVGDSILVKAVQGEEVDSLKRKVKGSARYYGLKTGKRFRSLISREEEGVRVWRIN
;
A
#
# COMPACT_ATOMS: atom_id res chain seq x y z
N MET A 1 17.84 23.25 -1.06
CA MET A 1 17.81 21.80 -1.42
C MET A 1 19.15 21.47 -2.05
N LYS A 2 19.89 20.46 -1.57
CA LYS A 2 21.18 20.03 -2.15
C LYS A 2 21.00 18.60 -2.67
N ILE A 3 21.28 18.37 -3.95
CA ILE A 3 21.13 17.06 -4.60
C ILE A 3 22.52 16.41 -4.66
N GLY A 4 22.62 15.13 -4.30
CA GLY A 4 23.86 14.35 -4.36
C GLY A 4 24.29 14.01 -5.80
N LYS A 5 25.49 13.45 -5.95
CA LYS A 5 25.99 12.95 -7.25
C LYS A 5 25.39 11.58 -7.55
N ILE A 6 25.29 11.22 -8.84
CA ILE A 6 24.80 9.89 -9.26
C ILE A 6 25.90 8.86 -9.03
N GLU A 7 25.65 7.89 -8.16
CA GLU A 7 26.55 6.76 -7.90
C GLU A 7 26.14 5.55 -8.75
N LYS A 8 27.12 4.87 -9.34
CA LYS A 8 26.92 3.66 -10.15
C LYS A 8 27.47 2.46 -9.39
N ARG A 9 26.89 1.27 -9.58
CA ARG A 9 27.32 -0.01 -8.96
C ARG A 9 27.09 -0.12 -7.45
N VAL A 10 26.19 0.69 -6.88
CA VAL A 10 25.67 0.43 -5.52
C VAL A 10 24.75 -0.79 -5.60
N PRO A 11 25.02 -1.87 -4.84
CA PRO A 11 24.16 -3.05 -4.85
C PRO A 11 22.77 -2.67 -4.32
N ILE A 12 21.73 -3.09 -5.04
CA ILE A 12 20.35 -2.94 -4.57
C ILE A 12 20.19 -3.89 -3.38
N PRO A 13 19.81 -3.41 -2.19
CA PRO A 13 19.58 -4.27 -1.05
C PRO A 13 18.46 -5.26 -1.37
N GLU A 14 18.56 -6.48 -0.87
CA GLU A 14 17.48 -7.46 -1.01
C GLU A 14 16.21 -6.93 -0.31
N VAL A 15 15.14 -6.81 -1.07
CA VAL A 15 13.86 -6.31 -0.55
C VAL A 15 13.03 -7.50 -0.07
N HIS A 16 13.07 -7.79 1.24
CA HIS A 16 12.18 -8.78 1.85
C HIS A 16 10.78 -8.20 2.11
N SER A 17 10.06 -7.79 1.07
CA SER A 17 8.67 -7.39 1.24
C SER A 17 7.82 -8.62 1.57
N LYS A 18 7.62 -8.91 2.85
CA LYS A 18 6.75 -10.00 3.34
C LYS A 18 5.25 -9.70 3.16
N VAL A 19 4.90 -8.47 2.79
CA VAL A 19 3.52 -8.01 2.70
C VAL A 19 3.07 -8.03 1.24
N SER A 20 2.30 -9.06 0.89
CA SER A 20 1.53 -9.10 -0.35
C SER A 20 0.09 -8.73 -0.06
N PHE A 21 -0.46 -7.80 -0.84
CA PHE A 21 -1.86 -7.42 -0.73
C PHE A 21 -2.70 -8.19 -1.75
N PRO A 22 -3.95 -8.58 -1.42
CA PRO A 22 -4.78 -9.45 -2.26
C PRO A 22 -5.46 -8.70 -3.43
N TRP A 23 -4.85 -7.65 -3.97
CA TRP A 23 -5.42 -6.84 -5.06
C TRP A 23 -5.87 -7.63 -6.31
N PRO A 24 -5.17 -8.69 -6.75
CA PRO A 24 -5.60 -9.48 -7.89
C PRO A 24 -6.93 -10.19 -7.65
N ALA A 25 -7.16 -10.69 -6.42
CA ALA A 25 -8.32 -11.47 -6.04
C ALA A 25 -9.55 -10.62 -5.70
N MET A 26 -9.39 -9.31 -5.46
CA MET A 26 -10.54 -8.45 -5.15
C MET A 26 -11.42 -8.17 -6.38
N GLU A 27 -12.71 -8.44 -6.21
CA GLU A 27 -13.81 -8.11 -7.12
C GLU A 27 -14.47 -6.78 -6.74
N VAL A 28 -15.23 -6.17 -7.67
CA VAL A 28 -15.90 -4.89 -7.39
C VAL A 28 -16.94 -5.08 -6.28
N GLY A 29 -16.87 -4.24 -5.25
CA GLY A 29 -17.69 -4.36 -4.05
C GLY A 29 -16.94 -4.97 -2.86
N ASP A 30 -15.85 -5.71 -3.11
CA ASP A 30 -15.04 -6.28 -2.05
C ASP A 30 -14.38 -5.21 -1.19
N SER A 31 -14.21 -5.52 0.09
CA SER A 31 -13.38 -4.74 0.99
C SER A 31 -12.46 -5.62 1.82
N ILE A 32 -11.25 -5.12 2.09
CA ILE A 32 -10.32 -5.71 3.04
C ILE A 32 -9.96 -4.70 4.11
N LEU A 33 -9.71 -5.19 5.32
CA LEU A 33 -9.09 -4.40 6.38
C LEU A 33 -7.61 -4.77 6.48
N VAL A 34 -6.74 -3.79 6.30
CA VAL A 34 -5.31 -3.92 6.61
C VAL A 34 -5.11 -3.35 8.00
N LYS A 35 -4.81 -4.21 8.99
CA LYS A 35 -4.56 -3.78 10.37
C LYS A 35 -3.14 -3.22 10.52
N ALA A 36 -2.99 -2.22 11.38
CA ALA A 36 -1.67 -1.78 11.81
C ALA A 36 -1.02 -2.86 12.68
N VAL A 37 0.27 -3.07 12.51
CA VAL A 37 1.04 -3.91 13.44
C VAL A 37 1.36 -3.11 14.71
N GLN A 38 1.69 -3.80 15.81
CA GLN A 38 2.00 -3.15 17.09
C GLN A 38 3.11 -2.11 16.91
N GLY A 39 2.82 -0.86 17.30
CA GLY A 39 3.73 0.28 17.16
C GLY A 39 3.75 0.96 15.78
N GLU A 40 2.95 0.51 14.81
CA GLU A 40 2.78 1.20 13.52
C GLU A 40 1.66 2.26 13.60
N GLU A 41 2.00 3.49 13.21
CA GLU A 41 1.01 4.55 13.07
C GLU A 41 0.06 4.27 11.89
N VAL A 42 -1.25 4.35 12.13
CA VAL A 42 -2.28 4.08 11.09
C VAL A 42 -2.15 5.01 9.88
N ASP A 43 -1.69 6.25 10.07
CA ASP A 43 -1.41 7.18 8.97
C ASP A 43 -0.21 6.71 8.12
N SER A 44 0.83 6.15 8.74
CA SER A 44 1.95 5.53 8.03
C SER A 44 1.49 4.31 7.23
N LEU A 45 0.67 3.44 7.84
CA LEU A 45 0.05 2.31 7.16
C LEU A 45 -0.78 2.76 5.95
N LYS A 46 -1.61 3.80 6.12
CA LYS A 46 -2.44 4.37 5.04
C LYS A 46 -1.60 4.80 3.85
N ARG A 47 -0.46 5.46 4.08
CA ARG A 47 0.44 5.88 2.99
C ARG A 47 0.97 4.67 2.21
N LYS A 48 1.37 3.59 2.90
CA LYS A 48 1.83 2.34 2.27
C LYS A 48 0.73 1.64 1.47
N VAL A 49 -0.43 1.44 2.09
CA VAL A 49 -1.59 0.76 1.49
C VAL A 49 -2.11 1.53 0.27
N LYS A 50 -2.32 2.86 0.41
CA LYS A 50 -2.77 3.72 -0.69
C LYS A 50 -1.78 3.72 -1.85
N GLY A 51 -0.48 3.78 -1.56
CA GLY A 51 0.57 3.71 -2.57
C GLY A 51 0.54 2.40 -3.36
N SER A 52 0.44 1.27 -2.66
CA SER A 52 0.37 -0.06 -3.26
C SER A 52 -0.90 -0.25 -4.11
N ALA A 53 -2.08 0.06 -3.55
CA ALA A 53 -3.35 -0.07 -4.26
C ALA A 53 -3.40 0.83 -5.51
N ARG A 54 -2.88 2.07 -5.41
CA ARG A 54 -2.77 2.99 -6.56
C ARG A 54 -1.84 2.43 -7.64
N TYR A 55 -0.66 1.95 -7.26
CA TYR A 55 0.30 1.39 -8.20
C TYR A 55 -0.29 0.20 -8.96
N TYR A 56 -0.90 -0.74 -8.24
CA TYR A 56 -1.54 -1.91 -8.85
C TYR A 56 -2.72 -1.52 -9.73
N GLY A 57 -3.56 -0.59 -9.26
CA GLY A 57 -4.69 -0.08 -10.02
C GLY A 57 -4.29 0.57 -11.35
N LEU A 58 -3.26 1.42 -11.35
CA LEU A 58 -2.73 2.04 -12.56
C LEU A 58 -2.21 1.02 -13.58
N LYS A 59 -1.60 -0.07 -13.11
CA LYS A 59 -1.08 -1.15 -14.00
C LYS A 59 -2.17 -2.06 -14.58
N THR A 60 -3.30 -2.20 -13.90
CA THR A 60 -4.33 -3.21 -14.23
C THR A 60 -5.66 -2.61 -14.67
N GLY A 61 -5.79 -1.29 -14.67
CA GLY A 61 -7.06 -0.60 -14.90
C GLY A 61 -8.05 -0.72 -13.72
N LYS A 62 -7.66 -1.37 -12.62
CA LYS A 62 -8.48 -1.47 -11.41
C LYS A 62 -8.43 -0.16 -10.60
N ARG A 63 -9.49 0.12 -9.87
CA ARG A 63 -9.62 1.25 -8.95
C ARG A 63 -9.89 0.79 -7.53
N PHE A 64 -9.31 1.51 -6.58
CA PHE A 64 -9.41 1.23 -5.15
C PHE A 64 -9.66 2.51 -4.37
N ARG A 65 -10.52 2.43 -3.35
CA ARG A 65 -10.70 3.48 -2.34
C ARG A 65 -10.09 3.00 -1.04
N SER A 66 -9.36 3.84 -0.32
CA SER A 66 -8.76 3.50 0.98
C SER A 66 -9.09 4.56 2.02
N LEU A 67 -9.64 4.16 3.18
CA LEU A 67 -9.95 5.04 4.30
C LEU A 67 -9.36 4.47 5.60
N ILE A 68 -9.04 5.36 6.54
CA ILE A 68 -8.64 4.96 7.89
C ILE A 68 -9.89 4.47 8.63
N SER A 69 -9.80 3.31 9.24
CA SER A 69 -10.75 2.82 10.25
C SER A 69 -10.09 2.98 11.61
N ARG A 70 -10.50 4.00 12.38
CA ARG A 70 -9.94 4.25 13.72
C ARG A 70 -10.41 3.21 14.73
N GLU A 71 -11.65 2.78 14.61
CA GLU A 71 -12.26 1.75 15.47
C GLU A 71 -11.57 0.39 15.30
N GLU A 72 -11.13 0.08 14.09
CA GLU A 72 -10.48 -1.20 13.78
C GLU A 72 -8.95 -1.10 13.69
N GLU A 73 -8.38 0.05 14.08
CA GLU A 73 -6.94 0.35 14.08
C GLU A 73 -6.26 -0.04 12.75
N GLY A 74 -6.82 0.42 11.63
CA GLY A 74 -6.34 0.00 10.33
C GLY A 74 -6.80 0.85 9.15
N VAL A 75 -6.58 0.33 7.96
CA VAL A 75 -6.94 0.95 6.69
C VAL A 75 -7.84 -0.01 5.94
N ARG A 76 -9.08 0.43 5.73
CA ARG A 76 -10.05 -0.31 4.92
C ARG A 76 -9.90 0.09 3.47
N VAL A 77 -9.84 -0.92 2.60
CA VAL A 77 -9.69 -0.74 1.15
C VAL A 77 -10.85 -1.41 0.45
N TRP A 78 -11.51 -0.68 -0.44
CA TRP A 78 -12.59 -1.18 -1.30
C TRP A 78 -12.10 -1.25 -2.74
N ARG A 79 -12.49 -2.31 -3.45
CA ARG A 79 -12.40 -2.37 -4.91
C ARG A 79 -13.65 -1.71 -5.50
N ILE A 80 -13.44 -0.66 -6.30
CA ILE A 80 -14.50 0.21 -6.84
C ILE A 80 -14.50 0.21 -8.38
N ASN A 81 -15.57 0.66 -9.04
CA ASN A 81 -15.61 0.78 -10.51
C ASN A 81 -14.62 1.79 -11.09
#